data_AF-A0A930SWW6-F1
#
_entry.id   AF-A0A930SWW6-F1
#
_cell.length_a   1.000
_cell.length_b   1.000
_cell.length_c   1.000
_cell.angle_alpha   90.00
_cell.angle_beta   90.00
_cell.angle_gamma   90.00
#
_symmetry.space_group_name_H-M   'P 1'
#
loop_
_entity.id
_entity.type
_entity.pdbx_description
1 polymer ?
#
loop_
_entity_poly.entity_id
_entity_poly.type
_entity_poly.pdbx_seq_one_letter_code
_entity_poly.pdbx_strand_id
1 'polypeptide(L)'
;MVAILFCDVCGFTAMSEKLDPEEVSDIIQPLFQECNAAIAKFGGIVEKFIGDAIMALFGVPMAHEDDPERAALAALEMRSIIQRFGADLEKRMGFSINMRIGLNVGTVVAGTINALEGGGGKNHQVLGDSINTAARMEQNAVPGNILVTEEMYHLIKDSFELKPDKLIQAKGKKEPLQAYDLVGVRQLRQRSRGLTERQSPLVGRQELLNSLSSQCHEALRERQPLSLLLQGDSGLGKTRLAMETYNQLLDEVPNLRLLQGTATSYSRGFAYFTLQNLVRSLLEVDETVPHAEVHQRIQDLMQHEQIANASLNSSLLEYLLYPHLEIPQLKLMSPDRLQQQIFRSVSDILLQLGKRQPLLLLMDDLQWCDPLSLQWLQGFQQSLQQQQLPLILLGTSRLDTSEEMAGLHWQEQRLLEPLNNEQALLLLNALLERGETTELPLSLQPLGEAILERVTHGRAPSAVAALDNGHLLVTDMRQHTVSEITTAGEVVWSYGTPRKFGRDENLLFSPEYATRLSNGHTLIADTGNSRVIEVDSKSRIVWSLLSGTGLRMTRPTRVERLPDGHTLVEHSNRSQWLEVNRELIPAWRYAVPVESFEESTQSE
;
A
#
# COMPACT_ATOMS: atom_id res chain seq x y z
N MET A 1 10.34 -3.73 -1.24
CA MET A 1 9.97 -4.58 -2.39
C MET A 1 9.13 -3.71 -3.31
N VAL A 2 9.31 -3.82 -4.62
CA VAL A 2 8.61 -3.01 -5.62
C VAL A 2 7.88 -3.92 -6.60
N ALA A 3 6.81 -3.44 -7.21
CA ALA A 3 6.23 -4.09 -8.38
C ALA A 3 6.75 -3.43 -9.66
N ILE A 4 7.05 -4.25 -10.66
CA ILE A 4 7.72 -3.88 -11.90
C ILE A 4 6.80 -4.25 -13.05
N LEU A 5 6.52 -3.30 -13.92
CA LEU A 5 5.74 -3.48 -15.15
C LEU A 5 6.65 -3.26 -16.35
N PHE A 6 6.65 -4.23 -17.26
CA PHE A 6 7.17 -4.08 -18.62
C PHE A 6 6.03 -4.23 -19.62
N CYS A 7 6.00 -3.37 -20.61
CA CYS A 7 5.06 -3.43 -21.72
C CYS A 7 5.81 -3.25 -23.03
N ASP A 8 5.40 -3.96 -24.08
CA ASP A 8 5.92 -3.83 -25.44
C ASP A 8 4.77 -3.78 -26.45
N VAL A 9 4.83 -2.85 -27.42
CA VAL A 9 3.77 -2.69 -28.43
C VAL A 9 4.01 -3.62 -29.62
N CYS A 10 3.15 -4.61 -29.77
CA CYS A 10 3.13 -5.50 -30.92
C CYS A 10 2.55 -4.81 -32.16
N GLY A 11 3.14 -5.05 -33.32
CA GLY A 11 2.71 -4.48 -34.61
C GLY A 11 3.37 -3.15 -34.97
N PHE A 12 4.17 -2.59 -34.05
CA PHE A 12 4.91 -1.34 -34.25
C PHE A 12 5.90 -1.44 -35.43
N THR A 13 6.70 -2.51 -35.50
CA THR A 13 7.69 -2.68 -36.59
C THR A 13 7.05 -2.70 -37.98
N ALA A 14 5.92 -3.39 -38.13
CA ALA A 14 5.21 -3.47 -39.42
C ALA A 14 4.60 -2.13 -39.85
N MET A 15 4.31 -1.25 -38.89
CA MET A 15 3.88 0.12 -39.13
C MET A 15 5.06 1.01 -39.54
N SER A 16 6.18 0.91 -38.82
CA SER A 16 7.42 1.65 -39.09
C SER A 16 8.09 1.30 -40.41
N GLU A 17 7.78 0.15 -41.01
CA GLU A 17 8.23 -0.22 -42.36
C GLU A 17 7.38 0.40 -43.48
N LYS A 18 6.16 0.86 -43.18
CA LYS A 18 5.18 1.33 -44.18
C LYS A 18 4.84 2.81 -44.09
N LEU A 19 5.03 3.42 -42.92
CA LEU A 19 4.74 4.81 -42.65
C LEU A 19 6.03 5.60 -42.45
N ASP A 20 5.96 6.91 -42.71
CA ASP A 20 7.09 7.79 -42.41
C ASP A 20 7.26 7.91 -40.87
N PRO A 21 8.49 8.10 -40.35
CA PRO A 21 8.74 8.16 -38.90
C PRO A 21 7.90 9.22 -38.15
N GLU A 22 7.56 10.33 -38.81
CA GLU A 22 6.69 11.36 -38.26
C GLU A 22 5.25 10.84 -38.06
N GLU A 23 4.71 10.11 -39.03
CA GLU A 23 3.37 9.51 -38.94
C GLU A 23 3.29 8.43 -37.84
N VAL A 24 4.35 7.63 -37.68
CA VAL A 24 4.44 6.65 -36.60
C VAL A 24 4.48 7.34 -35.23
N SER A 25 5.23 8.44 -35.11
CA SER A 25 5.31 9.23 -33.89
C SER A 25 3.94 9.81 -33.51
N ASP A 26 3.20 10.35 -34.48
CA ASP A 26 1.86 10.93 -34.28
C ASP A 26 0.82 9.89 -33.81
N ILE A 27 1.00 8.62 -34.18
CA ILE A 27 0.13 7.51 -33.74
C ILE A 27 0.49 7.05 -32.32
N ILE A 28 1.78 6.97 -32.01
CA ILE A 28 2.27 6.30 -30.80
C ILE A 28 2.34 7.24 -29.60
N GLN A 29 2.63 8.52 -29.82
CA GLN A 29 2.72 9.49 -28.73
C GLN A 29 1.42 9.61 -27.92
N PRO A 30 0.20 9.67 -28.53
CA PRO A 30 -1.05 9.67 -27.77
C PRO A 30 -1.27 8.38 -26.97
N LEU A 31 -0.93 7.22 -27.56
CA LEU A 31 -1.01 5.92 -26.87
C LEU A 31 -0.13 5.90 -25.62
N PHE A 32 1.12 6.35 -25.74
CA PHE A 32 2.06 6.39 -24.61
C PHE A 32 1.67 7.42 -23.55
N GLN A 33 1.09 8.55 -23.94
CA GLN A 33 0.52 9.52 -23.00
C GLN A 33 -0.61 8.90 -22.17
N GLU A 34 -1.51 8.16 -22.80
CA GLU A 34 -2.59 7.47 -22.09
C GLU A 34 -2.09 6.32 -21.20
N CYS A 35 -1.11 5.53 -21.66
CA CYS A 35 -0.48 4.51 -20.81
C CYS A 35 0.26 5.11 -19.62
N ASN A 36 0.99 6.22 -19.81
CA ASN A 36 1.65 6.93 -18.71
C ASN A 36 0.62 7.47 -17.72
N ALA A 37 -0.50 8.01 -18.22
CA ALA A 37 -1.60 8.45 -17.37
C ALA A 37 -2.20 7.28 -16.57
N ALA A 38 -2.40 6.10 -17.18
CA ALA A 38 -2.89 4.90 -16.49
C ALA A 38 -1.91 4.39 -15.40
N ILE A 39 -0.60 4.43 -15.66
CA ILE A 39 0.43 4.06 -14.68
C ILE A 39 0.44 5.04 -13.51
N ALA A 40 0.50 6.34 -13.80
CA ALA A 40 0.50 7.40 -12.79
C ALA A 40 -0.78 7.41 -11.95
N LYS A 41 -1.92 7.10 -12.59
CA LYS A 41 -3.25 6.96 -11.97
C LYS A 41 -3.26 5.95 -10.82
N PHE A 42 -2.46 4.89 -10.87
CA PHE A 42 -2.31 3.92 -9.78
C PHE A 42 -1.02 4.11 -8.95
N GLY A 43 -0.40 5.28 -9.02
CA GLY A 43 0.78 5.63 -8.22
C GLY A 43 2.08 4.99 -8.73
N GLY A 44 2.10 4.48 -9.96
CA GLY A 44 3.30 4.00 -10.63
C GLY A 44 4.08 5.15 -11.26
N ILE A 45 5.38 4.95 -11.46
CA ILE A 45 6.27 5.87 -12.16
C ILE A 45 6.79 5.18 -13.40
N VAL A 46 6.65 5.81 -14.57
CA VAL A 46 7.34 5.37 -15.79
C VAL A 46 8.82 5.71 -15.63
N GLU A 47 9.63 4.66 -15.58
CA GLU A 47 11.08 4.75 -15.43
C GLU A 47 11.73 5.24 -16.73
N LYS A 48 11.36 4.60 -17.85
CA LYS A 48 11.87 4.89 -19.19
C LYS A 48 11.02 4.25 -20.27
N PHE A 49 11.07 4.88 -21.45
CA PHE A 49 10.66 4.28 -22.72
C PHE A 49 11.89 3.62 -23.36
N ILE A 50 11.73 2.41 -23.89
CA ILE A 50 12.78 1.66 -24.59
C ILE A 50 12.25 1.36 -25.99
N GLY A 51 12.35 2.34 -26.89
CA GLY A 51 11.70 2.25 -28.20
C GLY A 51 10.17 2.23 -28.03
N ASP A 52 9.56 1.12 -28.41
CA ASP A 52 8.14 0.79 -28.29
C ASP A 52 7.74 0.15 -26.95
N ALA A 53 8.69 -0.04 -26.04
CA ALA A 53 8.45 -0.60 -24.72
C ALA A 53 8.37 0.45 -23.60
N ILE A 54 7.56 0.17 -22.58
CA ILE A 54 7.39 0.96 -21.35
C ILE A 54 7.90 0.14 -20.17
N MET A 55 8.79 0.73 -19.36
CA MET A 55 9.15 0.20 -18.05
C MET A 55 8.59 1.11 -16.96
N ALA A 56 7.85 0.55 -16.01
CA ALA A 56 7.30 1.29 -14.88
C ALA A 56 7.48 0.55 -13.55
N LEU A 57 7.45 1.33 -12.47
CA LEU A 57 7.71 0.88 -11.10
C LEU A 57 6.62 1.38 -10.16
N PHE A 58 6.22 0.51 -9.24
CA PHE A 58 5.30 0.81 -8.15
C PHE A 58 6.02 0.56 -6.82
N GLY A 59 5.85 1.47 -5.88
CA GLY A 59 6.53 1.43 -4.58
C GLY A 59 7.83 2.23 -4.49
N VAL A 60 8.07 3.09 -5.48
CA VAL A 60 9.19 4.05 -5.51
C VAL A 60 8.62 5.46 -5.73
N PRO A 61 9.05 6.49 -4.98
CA PRO A 61 9.98 6.45 -3.84
C PRO A 61 9.34 5.90 -2.56
N MET A 62 8.01 5.74 -2.52
CA MET A 62 7.25 5.31 -1.35
C MET A 62 6.56 3.98 -1.63
N ALA A 63 6.89 2.96 -0.83
CA ALA A 63 6.30 1.64 -0.91
C ALA A 63 4.95 1.57 -0.17
N HIS A 64 3.99 0.86 -0.77
CA HIS A 64 2.68 0.56 -0.24
C HIS A 64 2.48 -0.95 -0.20
N GLU A 65 1.65 -1.43 0.72
CA GLU A 65 1.35 -2.86 0.84
C GLU A 65 0.66 -3.40 -0.43
N ASP A 66 -0.09 -2.55 -1.14
CA ASP A 66 -0.88 -2.88 -2.33
C ASP A 66 -0.27 -2.41 -3.66
N ASP A 67 1.04 -2.15 -3.70
CA ASP A 67 1.77 -1.88 -4.96
C ASP A 67 1.65 -3.01 -6.01
N PRO A 68 1.62 -4.31 -5.64
CA PRO A 68 1.34 -5.38 -6.60
C PRO A 68 -0.03 -5.22 -7.28
N GLU A 69 -1.08 -4.95 -6.51
CA GLU A 69 -2.44 -4.76 -7.03
C GLU A 69 -2.54 -3.51 -7.90
N ARG A 70 -1.88 -2.42 -7.50
CA ARG A 70 -1.78 -1.19 -8.31
C ARG A 70 -1.14 -1.44 -9.67
N ALA A 71 -0.06 -2.20 -9.71
CA ALA A 71 0.61 -2.57 -10.96
C ALA A 71 -0.29 -3.44 -11.87
N ALA A 72 -1.05 -4.36 -11.28
CA ALA A 72 -2.01 -5.19 -11.98
C ALA A 72 -3.18 -4.36 -12.56
N LEU A 73 -3.72 -3.40 -11.80
CA LEU A 73 -4.76 -2.48 -12.28
C LEU A 73 -4.27 -1.60 -13.43
N ALA A 74 -3.06 -1.04 -13.31
CA ALA A 74 -2.45 -0.26 -14.38
C ALA A 74 -2.29 -1.09 -15.67
N ALA A 75 -1.83 -2.34 -15.55
CA ALA A 75 -1.69 -3.24 -16.69
C ALA A 75 -3.04 -3.55 -17.37
N LEU A 76 -4.11 -3.78 -16.59
CA LEU A 76 -5.46 -4.01 -17.12
C LEU A 76 -6.01 -2.77 -17.84
N GLU A 77 -5.76 -1.58 -17.31
CA GLU A 77 -6.16 -0.33 -17.95
C GLU A 77 -5.36 -0.08 -19.24
N MET A 78 -4.05 -0.31 -19.24
CA MET A 78 -3.22 -0.26 -20.44
C MET A 78 -3.73 -1.22 -21.52
N ARG A 79 -4.15 -2.44 -21.14
CA ARG A 79 -4.76 -3.39 -22.08
C ARG A 79 -6.09 -2.87 -22.67
N SER A 80 -6.92 -2.21 -21.87
CA SER A 80 -8.16 -1.58 -22.37
C SER A 80 -7.86 -0.42 -23.33
N ILE A 81 -6.86 0.41 -23.02
CA ILE A 81 -6.39 1.52 -23.86
C ILE A 81 -5.94 0.99 -25.22
N ILE A 82 -5.03 0.00 -25.28
CA ILE A 82 -4.54 -0.53 -26.56
C ILE A 82 -5.64 -1.23 -27.38
N GLN A 83 -6.61 -1.88 -26.74
CA GLN A 83 -7.75 -2.47 -27.45
C GLN A 83 -8.59 -1.40 -28.15
N ARG A 84 -8.87 -0.28 -27.46
CA ARG A 84 -9.59 0.86 -28.05
C ARG A 84 -8.78 1.52 -29.18
N PHE A 85 -7.49 1.81 -28.93
CA PHE A 85 -6.60 2.41 -29.93
C PHE A 85 -6.42 1.52 -31.16
N GLY A 86 -6.20 0.22 -30.96
CA GLY A 86 -6.01 -0.75 -32.03
C GLY A 86 -7.26 -0.88 -32.90
N ALA A 87 -8.45 -0.93 -32.31
CA ALA A 87 -9.70 -0.99 -33.06
C ALA A 87 -9.94 0.27 -33.93
N ASP A 88 -9.57 1.46 -33.42
CA ASP A 88 -9.68 2.71 -34.17
C ASP A 88 -8.63 2.80 -35.28
N LEU A 89 -7.39 2.37 -35.00
CA LEU A 89 -6.31 2.38 -35.97
C LEU A 89 -6.54 1.39 -37.11
N GLU A 90 -7.04 0.20 -36.80
CA GLU A 90 -7.39 -0.81 -37.79
C GLU A 90 -8.47 -0.30 -38.74
N LYS A 91 -9.50 0.40 -38.23
CA LYS A 91 -10.55 1.01 -39.04
C LYS A 91 -10.05 2.13 -39.95
N ARG A 92 -9.12 2.96 -39.46
CA ARG A 92 -8.65 4.16 -40.18
C ARG A 92 -7.54 3.84 -41.19
N MET A 93 -6.63 2.95 -40.82
CA MET A 93 -5.34 2.76 -41.51
C MET A 93 -5.04 1.28 -41.84
N GLY A 94 -5.87 0.33 -41.38
CA GLY A 94 -5.67 -1.09 -41.64
C GLY A 94 -4.51 -1.75 -40.88
N PHE A 95 -3.97 -1.07 -39.85
CA PHE A 95 -2.94 -1.62 -38.98
C PHE A 95 -3.53 -2.19 -37.70
N SER A 96 -3.11 -3.40 -37.33
CA SER A 96 -3.46 -4.02 -36.05
C SER A 96 -2.28 -3.85 -35.08
N ILE A 97 -2.55 -3.26 -33.92
CA ILE A 97 -1.59 -3.10 -32.82
C ILE A 97 -2.13 -3.74 -31.55
N ASN A 98 -1.22 -4.25 -30.73
CA ASN A 98 -1.54 -4.84 -29.43
C ASN A 98 -0.39 -4.61 -28.46
N MET A 99 -0.50 -5.07 -27.21
CA MET A 99 0.59 -5.01 -26.23
C MET A 99 0.84 -6.37 -25.60
N ARG A 100 2.10 -6.64 -25.28
CA ARG A 100 2.50 -7.66 -24.31
C ARG A 100 2.84 -6.97 -23.01
N ILE A 101 2.37 -7.49 -21.88
CA ILE A 101 2.68 -6.93 -20.57
C ILE A 101 3.21 -8.02 -19.64
N GLY A 102 4.27 -7.70 -18.89
CA GLY A 102 4.89 -8.56 -17.89
C GLY A 102 4.95 -7.86 -16.53
N LEU A 103 4.51 -8.54 -15.48
CA LEU A 103 4.56 -8.05 -14.10
C LEU A 103 5.41 -8.96 -13.22
N ASN A 104 6.17 -8.35 -12.32
CA ASN A 104 6.89 -9.06 -11.26
C ASN A 104 6.98 -8.20 -10.00
N VAL A 105 7.13 -8.85 -8.84
CA VAL A 105 7.56 -8.21 -7.60
C VAL A 105 8.98 -8.62 -7.25
N GLY A 106 9.75 -7.70 -6.67
CA GLY A 106 11.05 -8.07 -6.15
C GLY A 106 11.80 -6.92 -5.52
N THR A 107 13.02 -7.21 -5.07
CA THR A 107 13.97 -6.19 -4.65
C THR A 107 14.66 -5.64 -5.88
N VAL A 108 14.83 -4.32 -5.91
CA VAL A 108 15.56 -3.62 -6.95
C VAL A 108 16.48 -2.58 -6.32
N VAL A 109 17.59 -2.29 -6.98
CA VAL A 109 18.47 -1.19 -6.65
C VAL A 109 18.12 -0.04 -7.57
N ALA A 110 17.49 1.02 -7.05
CA ALA A 110 17.24 2.24 -7.82
C ALA A 110 18.44 3.19 -7.70
N GLY A 111 19.07 3.53 -8.82
CA GLY A 111 20.13 4.54 -8.88
C GLY A 111 19.82 5.61 -9.94
N THR A 112 20.07 6.88 -9.65
CA THR A 112 19.90 7.97 -10.62
C THR A 112 21.21 8.16 -11.40
N ILE A 113 21.19 8.11 -12.74
CA ILE A 113 22.35 8.53 -13.55
C ILE A 113 22.15 9.99 -13.96
N ASN A 114 23.05 10.87 -13.54
CA ASN A 114 23.13 12.22 -14.09
C ASN A 114 23.66 12.15 -15.53
N ALA A 115 22.86 12.64 -16.49
CA ALA A 115 23.33 12.97 -17.82
C ALA A 115 24.40 14.07 -17.69
N LEU A 116 25.62 13.78 -18.17
CA LEU A 116 26.58 14.83 -18.47
C LEU A 116 25.97 15.72 -19.55
N GLU A 117 26.06 17.03 -19.30
CA GLU A 117 25.63 18.17 -20.10
C GLU A 117 25.23 17.88 -21.56
N GLY A 118 23.95 18.12 -21.89
CA GLY A 118 23.47 18.28 -23.26
C GLY A 118 22.35 17.32 -23.67
N GLY A 119 21.11 17.62 -23.25
CA GLY A 119 19.88 17.14 -23.89
C GLY A 119 19.17 15.95 -23.21
N GLY A 120 18.03 16.26 -22.56
CA GLY A 120 16.84 15.39 -22.47
C GLY A 120 16.87 14.16 -21.53
N GLY A 121 16.24 14.29 -20.35
CA GLY A 121 15.65 13.18 -19.59
C GLY A 121 16.40 12.73 -18.33
N LYS A 122 15.75 12.83 -17.16
CA LYS A 122 16.19 12.20 -15.90
C LYS A 122 15.97 10.69 -16.00
N ASN A 123 16.98 9.94 -16.42
CA ASN A 123 16.93 8.48 -16.46
C ASN A 123 17.27 7.91 -15.07
N HIS A 124 16.25 7.47 -14.35
CA HIS A 124 16.46 6.52 -13.26
C HIS A 124 16.95 5.20 -13.91
N GLN A 125 17.95 4.57 -13.30
CA GLN A 125 18.38 3.23 -13.63
C GLN A 125 18.14 2.32 -12.44
N VAL A 126 17.03 1.60 -12.52
CA VAL A 126 16.81 0.47 -11.64
C VAL A 126 17.56 -0.77 -12.17
N LEU A 127 18.33 -1.43 -11.28
CA LEU A 127 19.10 -2.65 -11.54
C LEU A 127 18.64 -3.79 -10.60
N GLY A 128 18.48 -5.00 -11.14
CA GLY A 128 18.14 -6.19 -10.36
C GLY A 128 17.59 -7.35 -11.20
N ASP A 129 17.79 -8.59 -10.75
CA ASP A 129 17.24 -9.79 -11.39
C ASP A 129 15.70 -9.74 -11.53
N SER A 130 15.04 -9.06 -10.59
CA SER A 130 13.60 -8.81 -10.58
C SER A 130 13.10 -8.08 -11.84
N ILE A 131 13.90 -7.15 -12.38
CA ILE A 131 13.56 -6.38 -13.59
C ILE A 131 13.63 -7.28 -14.82
N ASN A 132 14.72 -8.03 -14.93
CA ASN A 132 14.89 -9.00 -16.01
C ASN A 132 13.79 -10.06 -15.97
N THR A 133 13.32 -10.42 -14.78
CA THR A 133 12.20 -11.35 -14.62
C THR A 133 10.89 -10.76 -15.16
N ALA A 134 10.57 -9.49 -14.85
CA ALA A 134 9.39 -8.82 -15.42
C ALA A 134 9.45 -8.71 -16.95
N ALA A 135 10.60 -8.30 -17.49
CA ALA A 135 10.81 -8.24 -18.94
C ALA A 135 10.65 -9.62 -19.61
N ARG A 136 11.05 -10.71 -18.94
CA ARG A 136 10.82 -12.07 -19.47
C ARG A 136 9.35 -12.47 -19.48
N MET A 137 8.58 -12.05 -18.48
CA MET A 137 7.13 -12.27 -18.48
C MET A 137 6.50 -11.58 -19.69
N GLU A 138 6.89 -10.32 -19.97
CA GLU A 138 6.44 -9.58 -21.15
C GLU A 138 6.82 -10.31 -22.45
N GLN A 139 8.09 -10.63 -22.65
CA GLN A 139 8.59 -11.25 -23.89
C GLN A 139 7.92 -12.59 -24.21
N ASN A 140 7.45 -13.31 -23.19
CA ASN A 140 6.76 -14.58 -23.35
C ASN A 140 5.23 -14.45 -23.37
N ALA A 141 4.68 -13.25 -23.13
CA ALA A 141 3.26 -13.01 -23.26
C ALA A 141 2.82 -13.13 -24.72
N VAL A 142 1.62 -13.66 -24.92
CA VAL A 142 0.95 -13.57 -26.23
C VAL A 142 0.47 -12.12 -26.40
N PRO A 143 0.49 -11.53 -27.61
CA PRO A 143 -0.05 -10.19 -27.81
C PRO A 143 -1.49 -10.07 -27.29
N GLY A 144 -1.73 -9.13 -26.39
CA GLY A 144 -2.99 -8.91 -25.68
C GLY A 144 -3.04 -9.47 -24.26
N ASN A 145 -2.08 -10.31 -23.87
CA ASN A 145 -2.05 -10.95 -22.54
C ASN A 145 -1.12 -10.21 -21.58
N ILE A 146 -1.34 -10.46 -20.29
CA ILE A 146 -0.57 -9.88 -19.20
C ILE A 146 -0.03 -11.04 -18.37
N LEU A 147 1.27 -11.32 -18.43
CA LEU A 147 1.86 -12.39 -17.64
C LEU A 147 2.42 -11.87 -16.32
N VAL A 148 2.18 -12.63 -15.25
CA VAL A 148 2.72 -12.36 -13.92
C VAL A 148 3.52 -13.54 -13.40
N THR A 149 4.50 -13.27 -12.55
CA THR A 149 5.28 -14.30 -11.84
C THR A 149 4.46 -15.01 -10.76
N GLU A 150 4.96 -16.14 -10.27
CA GLU A 150 4.35 -16.88 -9.15
C GLU A 150 4.32 -16.06 -7.85
N GLU A 151 5.39 -15.30 -7.57
CA GLU A 151 5.45 -14.41 -6.42
C GLU A 151 4.37 -13.32 -6.51
N MET A 152 4.20 -12.73 -7.70
CA MET A 152 3.14 -11.76 -7.97
C MET A 152 1.76 -12.40 -7.81
N TYR A 153 1.55 -13.59 -8.39
CA TYR A 153 0.31 -14.36 -8.29
C TYR A 153 -0.12 -14.55 -6.83
N HIS A 154 0.80 -14.95 -5.94
CA HIS A 154 0.44 -15.15 -4.54
C HIS A 154 0.00 -13.88 -3.80
N LEU A 155 0.49 -12.72 -4.22
CA LEU A 155 0.09 -11.43 -3.64
C LEU A 155 -1.26 -10.96 -4.17
N ILE A 156 -1.60 -11.25 -5.42
CA ILE A 156 -2.78 -10.66 -6.08
C ILE A 156 -3.92 -11.65 -6.39
N LYS A 157 -3.75 -12.96 -6.19
CA LYS A 157 -4.74 -14.02 -6.55
C LYS A 157 -6.13 -13.87 -5.93
N ASP A 158 -6.23 -13.15 -4.82
CA ASP A 158 -7.50 -12.92 -4.14
C ASP A 158 -8.29 -11.76 -4.76
N SER A 159 -7.60 -10.84 -5.43
CA SER A 159 -8.16 -9.63 -6.05
C SER A 159 -8.32 -9.76 -7.57
N PHE A 160 -7.67 -10.72 -8.22
CA PHE A 160 -7.64 -10.84 -9.69
C PHE A 160 -7.93 -12.26 -10.19
N GLU A 161 -8.53 -12.37 -11.38
CA GLU A 161 -8.67 -13.63 -12.10
C GLU A 161 -7.34 -13.92 -12.80
N LEU A 162 -6.63 -14.95 -12.31
CA LEU A 162 -5.38 -15.41 -12.91
C LEU A 162 -5.50 -16.86 -13.34
N LYS A 163 -5.00 -17.17 -14.54
CA LYS A 163 -4.97 -18.53 -15.08
C LYS A 163 -3.53 -19.02 -15.16
N PRO A 164 -3.20 -20.24 -14.70
CA PRO A 164 -1.92 -20.84 -15.01
C PRO A 164 -1.68 -20.82 -16.53
N ASP A 165 -0.52 -20.34 -16.95
CA ASP A 165 -0.14 -20.30 -18.36
C ASP A 165 1.02 -21.27 -18.61
N LYS A 166 2.24 -20.77 -18.84
CA LYS A 166 3.40 -21.58 -19.25
C LYS A 166 4.55 -21.53 -18.25
N LEU A 167 5.43 -22.53 -18.32
CA LEU A 167 6.74 -22.51 -17.69
C LEU A 167 7.75 -21.78 -18.59
N ILE A 168 8.35 -20.71 -18.10
CA ILE A 168 9.30 -19.87 -18.82
C ILE A 168 10.72 -20.20 -18.37
N GLN A 169 11.56 -20.65 -19.31
CA GLN A 169 12.98 -20.85 -19.07
C GLN A 169 13.71 -19.50 -19.08
N ALA A 170 14.28 -19.11 -17.95
CA ALA A 170 15.05 -17.87 -17.81
C ALA A 170 16.55 -18.15 -17.86
N LYS A 171 17.27 -17.48 -18.78
CA LYS A 171 18.73 -17.56 -18.85
C LYS A 171 19.35 -17.13 -17.51
N GLY A 172 20.05 -18.06 -16.85
CA GLY A 172 20.68 -17.83 -15.54
C GLY A 172 19.91 -18.40 -14.34
N LYS A 173 18.67 -18.89 -14.52
CA LYS A 173 17.92 -19.60 -13.47
C LYS A 173 18.01 -21.11 -13.69
N LYS A 174 18.17 -21.85 -12.59
CA LYS A 174 18.25 -23.32 -12.61
C LYS A 174 16.89 -23.99 -12.81
N GLU A 175 15.83 -23.34 -12.34
CA GLU A 175 14.46 -23.83 -12.44
C GLU A 175 13.62 -22.90 -13.33
N PRO A 176 12.69 -23.45 -14.15
CA PRO A 176 11.79 -22.65 -14.95
C PRO A 176 10.81 -21.87 -14.07
N LEU A 177 10.43 -20.67 -14.51
CA LEU A 177 9.48 -19.81 -13.80
C LEU A 177 8.05 -20.15 -14.24
N GLN A 178 7.15 -20.40 -13.28
CA GLN A 178 5.72 -20.53 -13.57
C GLN A 178 5.11 -19.14 -13.85
N ALA A 179 4.47 -19.00 -15.01
CA ALA A 179 3.74 -17.79 -15.38
C ALA A 179 2.22 -17.99 -15.19
N TYR A 180 1.55 -16.89 -14.88
CA TYR A 180 0.09 -16.82 -14.79
C TYR A 180 -0.41 -15.66 -15.66
N ASP A 181 -1.47 -15.89 -16.43
CA ASP A 181 -2.13 -14.85 -17.23
C ASP A 181 -3.15 -14.10 -16.36
N LEU A 182 -2.98 -12.78 -16.26
CA LEU A 182 -3.88 -11.86 -15.59
C LEU A 182 -5.06 -11.51 -16.53
N VAL A 183 -6.19 -12.17 -16.30
CA VAL A 183 -7.38 -12.08 -17.15
C VAL A 183 -8.23 -10.87 -16.81
N GLY A 184 -8.32 -10.50 -15.53
CA GLY A 184 -9.15 -9.39 -15.10
C GLY A 184 -9.17 -9.24 -13.59
N VAL A 185 -9.96 -8.30 -13.09
CA VAL A 185 -10.25 -8.19 -11.66
C VAL A 185 -11.17 -9.34 -11.26
N ARG A 186 -10.86 -10.02 -10.15
CA ARG A 186 -11.71 -11.07 -9.61
C ARG A 186 -12.95 -10.39 -9.06
N GLN A 187 -14.12 -10.97 -9.33
CA GLN A 187 -15.37 -10.56 -8.71
C GLN A 187 -15.16 -10.44 -7.21
N LEU A 188 -15.22 -9.20 -6.71
CA LEU A 188 -15.21 -8.88 -5.29
C LEU A 188 -16.51 -9.44 -4.71
N ARG A 189 -16.55 -10.75 -4.46
CA ARG A 189 -17.26 -11.20 -3.27
C ARG A 189 -16.58 -10.47 -2.14
N GLN A 190 -17.36 -9.64 -1.45
CA GLN A 190 -17.02 -8.91 -0.23
C GLN A 190 -16.33 -9.83 0.79
N ARG A 191 -15.06 -10.13 0.55
CA ARG A 191 -14.13 -10.78 1.46
C ARG A 191 -13.12 -9.69 1.74
N SER A 192 -13.35 -9.04 2.87
CA SER A 192 -12.45 -8.06 3.47
C SER A 192 -11.00 -8.49 3.26
N ARG A 193 -10.16 -7.56 2.80
CA ARG A 193 -8.69 -7.72 2.67
C ARG A 193 -8.16 -8.61 3.81
N GLY A 194 -7.62 -9.78 3.47
CA GLY A 194 -7.00 -10.71 4.43
C GLY A 194 -7.83 -11.92 4.88
N LEU A 195 -9.07 -12.10 4.42
CA LEU A 195 -9.85 -13.31 4.71
C LEU A 195 -9.64 -14.39 3.64
N THR A 196 -8.51 -15.09 3.73
CA THR A 196 -8.47 -16.48 3.27
C THR A 196 -9.54 -17.26 4.04
N GLU A 197 -10.03 -18.38 3.49
CA GLU A 197 -11.05 -19.27 4.06
C GLU A 197 -10.70 -19.86 5.45
N ARG A 198 -9.62 -19.40 6.07
CA ARG A 198 -9.22 -19.68 7.43
C ARG A 198 -9.58 -18.47 8.31
N GLN A 199 -10.68 -18.59 9.05
CA GLN A 199 -11.04 -17.64 10.09
C GLN A 199 -9.96 -17.68 11.19
N SER A 200 -8.99 -16.78 11.12
CA SER A 200 -8.06 -16.56 12.23
C SER A 200 -8.86 -16.08 13.45
N PRO A 201 -8.62 -16.64 14.66
CA PRO A 201 -9.39 -16.28 15.84
C PRO A 201 -9.17 -14.81 16.22
N LEU A 202 -10.22 -14.17 16.73
CA LEU A 202 -10.12 -12.81 17.25
C LEU A 202 -9.46 -12.84 18.64
N VAL A 203 -8.14 -12.74 18.68
CA VAL A 203 -7.38 -12.80 19.94
C VAL A 203 -7.32 -11.42 20.62
N GLY A 204 -7.55 -11.38 21.93
CA GLY A 204 -7.31 -10.18 22.75
C GLY A 204 -8.28 -9.02 22.56
N ARG A 205 -9.36 -9.21 21.79
CA ARG A 205 -10.33 -8.15 21.45
C ARG A 205 -11.76 -8.45 21.89
N GLN A 206 -11.98 -9.45 22.75
CA GLN A 206 -13.32 -9.88 23.16
C GLN A 206 -14.08 -8.80 23.95
N GLU A 207 -13.41 -8.13 24.90
CA GLU A 207 -14.04 -7.05 25.67
C GLU A 207 -14.46 -5.87 24.78
N LEU A 208 -13.57 -5.50 23.85
CA LEU A 208 -13.84 -4.44 22.88
C LEU A 208 -14.97 -4.81 21.92
N LEU A 209 -14.98 -6.04 21.40
CA LEU A 209 -16.03 -6.57 20.55
C LEU A 209 -17.39 -6.58 21.27
N ASN A 210 -17.43 -7.07 22.51
CA ASN A 210 -18.66 -7.11 23.30
C ASN A 210 -19.20 -5.71 23.59
N SER A 211 -18.30 -4.77 23.92
CA SER A 211 -18.66 -3.37 24.17
C SER A 211 -19.21 -2.69 22.90
N LEU A 212 -18.52 -2.84 21.76
CA LEU A 212 -18.95 -2.32 20.47
C LEU A 212 -20.31 -2.90 20.04
N SER A 213 -20.45 -4.23 20.10
CA SER A 213 -21.68 -4.91 19.70
C SER A 213 -22.86 -4.50 20.58
N SER A 214 -22.66 -4.41 21.89
CA SER A 214 -23.71 -3.97 22.83
C SER A 214 -24.18 -2.53 22.54
N GLN A 215 -23.24 -1.60 22.32
CA GLN A 215 -23.56 -0.20 22.00
C GLN A 215 -24.31 -0.08 20.66
N CYS A 216 -23.84 -0.80 19.63
CA CYS A 216 -24.53 -0.86 18.34
C CYS A 216 -25.93 -1.46 18.47
N HIS A 217 -26.08 -2.56 19.20
CA HIS A 217 -27.36 -3.22 19.42
C HIS A 217 -28.37 -2.27 20.09
N GLU A 218 -27.95 -1.56 21.14
CA GLU A 218 -28.79 -0.59 21.84
C GLU A 218 -29.22 0.55 20.91
N ALA A 219 -28.31 1.14 20.15
CA ALA A 219 -28.61 2.21 19.20
C ALA A 219 -29.59 1.76 18.10
N LEU A 220 -29.41 0.55 17.54
CA LEU A 220 -30.34 -0.04 16.58
C LEU A 220 -31.72 -0.28 17.19
N ARG A 221 -31.78 -0.76 18.45
CA ARG A 221 -33.04 -1.00 19.17
C ARG A 221 -33.81 0.29 19.44
N GLU A 222 -33.12 1.33 19.90
CA GLU A 222 -33.70 2.64 20.22
C GLU A 222 -33.94 3.51 18.97
N ARG A 223 -33.58 3.00 17.78
CA ARG A 223 -33.66 3.71 16.49
C ARG A 223 -32.95 5.07 16.54
N GLN A 224 -31.79 5.09 17.19
CA GLN A 224 -30.93 6.26 17.25
C GLN A 224 -29.70 6.01 16.38
N PRO A 225 -29.37 6.94 15.47
CA PRO A 225 -28.13 6.81 14.73
C PRO A 225 -26.92 6.88 15.65
N LEU A 226 -25.95 5.99 15.42
CA LEU A 226 -24.69 5.94 16.18
C LEU A 226 -23.50 6.07 15.22
N SER A 227 -22.56 6.97 15.50
CA SER A 227 -21.31 7.10 14.74
C SER A 227 -20.08 6.72 15.57
N LEU A 228 -19.36 5.70 15.12
CA LEU A 228 -18.20 5.11 15.79
C LEU A 228 -16.97 5.13 14.88
N LEU A 229 -15.80 5.48 15.41
CA LEU A 229 -14.52 5.37 14.70
C LEU A 229 -13.60 4.34 15.36
N LEU A 230 -13.13 3.36 14.60
CA LEU A 230 -12.05 2.47 14.99
C LEU A 230 -10.72 3.03 14.47
N GLN A 231 -9.83 3.43 15.37
CA GLN A 231 -8.51 3.94 15.04
C GLN A 231 -7.42 2.96 15.41
N GLY A 232 -6.31 2.98 14.69
CA GLY A 232 -5.12 2.18 15.01
C GLY A 232 -4.21 2.01 13.81
N ASP A 233 -2.97 1.60 14.05
CA ASP A 233 -1.97 1.43 12.99
C ASP A 233 -2.35 0.35 11.95
N SER A 234 -1.57 0.30 10.86
CA SER A 234 -1.74 -0.70 9.80
C SER A 234 -1.67 -2.11 10.37
N GLY A 235 -2.56 -3.00 9.93
CA GLY A 235 -2.52 -4.42 10.32
C GLY A 235 -3.08 -4.77 11.71
N LEU A 236 -3.58 -3.81 12.51
CA LEU A 236 -4.14 -4.10 13.86
C LEU A 236 -5.55 -4.75 13.87
N GLY A 237 -6.05 -5.19 12.71
CA GLY A 237 -7.33 -5.89 12.60
C GLY A 237 -8.58 -5.00 12.71
N LYS A 238 -8.50 -3.71 12.34
CA LYS A 238 -9.65 -2.77 12.41
C LYS A 238 -10.86 -3.27 11.61
N THR A 239 -10.67 -3.56 10.33
CA THR A 239 -11.71 -4.13 9.46
C THR A 239 -12.21 -5.47 9.99
N ARG A 240 -11.32 -6.30 10.54
CA ARG A 240 -11.71 -7.59 11.13
C ARG A 240 -12.65 -7.39 12.32
N LEU A 241 -12.33 -6.49 13.24
CA LEU A 241 -13.17 -6.17 14.39
C LEU A 241 -14.53 -5.60 13.97
N ALA A 242 -14.56 -4.73 12.96
CA ALA A 242 -15.80 -4.22 12.38
C ALA A 242 -16.68 -5.34 11.84
N MET A 243 -16.10 -6.29 11.10
CA MET A 243 -16.82 -7.45 10.57
C MET A 243 -17.30 -8.39 11.67
N GLU A 244 -16.52 -8.62 12.72
CA GLU A 244 -16.98 -9.41 13.87
C GLU A 244 -18.12 -8.74 14.62
N THR A 245 -18.08 -7.42 14.74
CA THR A 245 -19.18 -6.63 15.34
C THR A 245 -20.45 -6.82 14.51
N TYR A 246 -20.36 -6.75 13.17
CA TYR A 246 -21.49 -7.03 12.29
C TYR A 246 -22.01 -8.46 12.42
N ASN A 247 -21.14 -9.46 12.44
CA ASN A 247 -21.52 -10.87 12.58
C ASN A 247 -22.25 -11.13 13.90
N GLN A 248 -21.77 -10.58 15.01
CA GLN A 248 -22.43 -10.71 16.32
C GLN A 248 -23.78 -10.01 16.34
N LEU A 249 -23.90 -8.84 15.70
CA LEU A 249 -25.17 -8.12 15.58
C LEU A 249 -26.20 -8.84 14.71
N LEU A 250 -25.77 -9.58 13.67
CA LEU A 250 -26.69 -10.33 12.81
C LEU A 250 -27.50 -11.38 13.56
N ASP A 251 -26.89 -12.01 14.58
CA ASP A 251 -27.56 -13.00 15.42
C ASP A 251 -28.66 -12.36 16.29
N GLU A 252 -28.52 -11.08 16.64
CA GLU A 252 -29.40 -10.36 17.55
C GLU A 252 -30.41 -9.43 16.83
N VAL A 253 -30.05 -8.94 15.65
CA VAL A 253 -30.81 -7.96 14.86
C VAL A 253 -31.13 -8.55 13.48
N PRO A 254 -32.28 -9.25 13.34
CA PRO A 254 -32.67 -9.83 12.06
C PRO A 254 -32.86 -8.74 11.01
N ASN A 255 -32.42 -9.01 9.77
CA ASN A 255 -32.42 -8.09 8.63
C ASN A 255 -31.48 -6.88 8.76
N LEU A 256 -30.48 -6.92 9.66
CA LEU A 256 -29.40 -5.93 9.63
C LEU A 256 -28.66 -6.04 8.29
N ARG A 257 -28.60 -4.93 7.56
CA ARG A 257 -27.90 -4.87 6.26
C ARG A 257 -26.57 -4.14 6.40
N LEU A 258 -25.48 -4.80 6.00
CA LEU A 258 -24.16 -4.19 5.85
C LEU A 258 -24.03 -3.50 4.50
N LEU A 259 -23.60 -2.23 4.52
CA LEU A 259 -23.19 -1.49 3.35
C LEU A 259 -21.75 -1.01 3.55
N GLN A 260 -20.85 -1.30 2.61
CA GLN A 260 -19.43 -0.98 2.76
C GLN A 260 -18.94 -0.01 1.69
N GLY A 261 -18.36 1.11 2.13
CA GLY A 261 -17.56 2.00 1.31
C GLY A 261 -16.07 1.80 1.63
N THR A 262 -15.34 1.12 0.75
CA THR A 262 -13.91 0.83 0.96
C THR A 262 -13.06 1.84 0.21
N ALA A 263 -12.14 2.49 0.92
CA ALA A 263 -11.05 3.24 0.34
C ALA A 263 -9.81 2.35 0.17
N THR A 264 -9.02 2.62 -0.87
CA THR A 264 -7.78 1.91 -1.17
C THR A 264 -6.65 2.93 -1.26
N SER A 265 -5.40 2.54 -1.10
CA SER A 265 -4.30 3.53 -1.03
C SER A 265 -4.19 4.43 -2.27
N TYR A 266 -4.70 3.97 -3.42
CA TYR A 266 -4.77 4.72 -4.68
C TYR A 266 -6.12 5.45 -4.87
N SER A 267 -7.14 5.20 -4.04
CA SER A 267 -8.48 5.78 -4.20
C SER A 267 -8.50 7.30 -4.16
N ARG A 268 -7.54 7.94 -3.48
CA ARG A 268 -7.52 9.40 -3.28
C ARG A 268 -7.46 10.21 -4.59
N GLY A 269 -6.92 9.62 -5.67
CA GLY A 269 -6.90 10.24 -7.01
C GLY A 269 -8.20 10.07 -7.81
N PHE A 270 -9.17 9.30 -7.31
CA PHE A 270 -10.41 8.97 -7.99
C PHE A 270 -11.60 9.65 -7.34
N ALA A 271 -12.18 10.62 -8.07
CA ALA A 271 -13.40 11.28 -7.65
C ALA A 271 -14.50 10.27 -7.33
N TYR A 272 -15.06 10.36 -6.13
CA TYR A 272 -16.17 9.55 -5.63
C TYR A 272 -15.89 8.05 -5.46
N PHE A 273 -14.64 7.58 -5.50
CA PHE A 273 -14.33 6.15 -5.48
C PHE A 273 -14.92 5.41 -4.27
N THR A 274 -14.80 5.99 -3.09
CA THR A 274 -15.32 5.36 -1.86
C THR A 274 -16.85 5.34 -1.88
N LEU A 275 -17.47 6.42 -2.34
CA LEU A 275 -18.91 6.54 -2.51
C LEU A 275 -19.46 5.59 -3.60
N GLN A 276 -18.71 5.41 -4.67
CA GLN A 276 -18.95 4.45 -5.74
C GLN A 276 -18.94 3.01 -5.22
N ASN A 277 -17.99 2.65 -4.36
CA ASN A 277 -17.95 1.33 -3.71
C ASN A 277 -19.13 1.14 -2.76
N LEU A 278 -19.52 2.19 -2.05
CA LEU A 278 -20.72 2.15 -1.21
C LEU A 278 -21.99 1.91 -2.03
N VAL A 279 -22.16 2.60 -3.16
CA VAL A 279 -23.32 2.40 -4.05
C VAL A 279 -23.29 1.01 -4.70
N ARG A 280 -22.13 0.49 -5.05
CA ARG A 280 -21.98 -0.91 -5.52
C ARG A 280 -22.40 -1.90 -4.44
N SER A 281 -21.98 -1.70 -3.19
CA SER A 281 -22.43 -2.50 -2.06
C SER A 281 -23.94 -2.42 -1.85
N LEU A 282 -24.54 -1.26 -2.08
CA LEU A 282 -25.99 -1.05 -2.00
C LEU A 282 -26.77 -1.83 -3.07
N LEU A 283 -26.22 -1.94 -4.28
CA LEU A 283 -26.82 -2.65 -5.40
C LEU A 283 -26.43 -4.14 -5.43
N GLU A 284 -25.53 -4.56 -4.55
CA GLU A 284 -24.95 -5.91 -4.49
C GLU A 284 -24.27 -6.31 -5.81
N VAL A 285 -23.60 -5.34 -6.45
CA VAL A 285 -22.88 -5.50 -7.72
C VAL A 285 -21.40 -5.24 -7.55
N ASP A 286 -20.60 -5.81 -8.45
CA ASP A 286 -19.19 -5.48 -8.64
C ASP A 286 -18.95 -4.86 -10.03
N GLU A 287 -17.70 -4.53 -10.35
CA GLU A 287 -17.33 -3.90 -11.63
C GLU A 287 -17.51 -4.79 -12.86
N THR A 288 -17.69 -6.10 -12.68
CA THR A 288 -17.87 -7.05 -13.78
C THR A 288 -19.33 -7.16 -14.23
N VAL A 289 -20.27 -6.70 -13.39
CA VAL A 289 -21.69 -6.76 -13.70
C VAL A 289 -21.98 -5.86 -14.91
N PRO A 290 -22.59 -6.40 -15.98
CA PRO A 290 -22.90 -5.62 -17.17
C PRO A 290 -23.76 -4.41 -16.82
N HIS A 291 -23.49 -3.27 -17.46
CA HIS A 291 -24.22 -2.02 -17.23
C HIS A 291 -25.75 -2.19 -17.29
N ALA A 292 -26.27 -3.02 -18.21
CA ALA A 292 -27.70 -3.27 -18.33
C ALA A 292 -28.31 -3.91 -17.07
N GLU A 293 -27.57 -4.80 -16.39
CA GLU A 293 -28.02 -5.39 -15.13
C GLU A 293 -27.92 -4.38 -13.99
N VAL A 294 -26.85 -3.58 -13.93
CA VAL A 294 -26.72 -2.51 -12.93
C VAL A 294 -27.86 -1.49 -13.07
N HIS A 295 -28.18 -1.08 -14.29
CA HIS A 295 -29.32 -0.21 -14.58
C HIS A 295 -30.64 -0.82 -14.05
N GLN A 296 -30.89 -2.10 -14.32
CA GLN A 296 -32.09 -2.77 -13.81
C GLN A 296 -32.15 -2.78 -12.27
N ARG A 297 -31.04 -3.09 -11.59
CA ARG A 297 -30.99 -3.08 -10.11
C ARG A 297 -31.21 -1.68 -9.53
N ILE A 298 -30.76 -0.63 -10.21
CA ILE A 298 -31.05 0.75 -9.81
C ILE A 298 -32.55 1.02 -9.94
N GLN A 299 -33.19 0.64 -11.05
CA GLN A 299 -34.64 0.80 -11.21
C GLN A 299 -35.42 0.05 -10.11
N ASP A 300 -35.05 -1.20 -9.85
CA ASP A 300 -35.69 -2.04 -8.83
C ASP A 300 -35.54 -1.42 -7.44
N LEU A 301 -34.35 -0.90 -7.10
CA LEU A 301 -34.10 -0.17 -5.85
C LEU A 301 -35.02 1.07 -5.73
N MET A 302 -35.12 1.89 -6.78
CA MET A 302 -35.96 3.09 -6.75
C MET A 302 -37.43 2.74 -6.51
N GLN A 303 -37.93 1.68 -7.15
CA GLN A 303 -39.31 1.23 -7.02
C GLN A 303 -39.58 0.58 -5.66
N HIS A 304 -38.74 -0.37 -5.25
CA HIS A 304 -38.90 -1.12 -4.00
C HIS A 304 -38.84 -0.17 -2.80
N GLU A 305 -37.87 0.76 -2.79
CA GLU A 305 -37.67 1.69 -1.67
C GLU A 305 -38.55 2.94 -1.70
N GLN A 306 -39.36 3.10 -2.76
CA GLN A 306 -40.24 4.26 -2.98
C GLN A 306 -39.47 5.57 -2.88
N ILE A 307 -38.33 5.64 -3.56
CA ILE A 307 -37.46 6.82 -3.56
C ILE A 307 -38.16 7.99 -4.27
N ALA A 308 -38.25 9.14 -3.60
CA ALA A 308 -38.77 10.36 -4.21
C ALA A 308 -37.89 10.78 -5.41
N ASN A 309 -38.48 11.39 -6.45
CA ASN A 309 -37.74 11.75 -7.67
C ASN A 309 -36.93 10.59 -8.29
N ALA A 310 -37.48 9.37 -8.27
CA ALA A 310 -36.85 8.14 -8.75
C ALA A 310 -36.11 8.28 -10.09
N SER A 311 -36.70 8.96 -11.08
CA SER A 311 -36.07 9.18 -12.40
C SER A 311 -34.75 9.95 -12.31
N LEU A 312 -34.70 11.02 -11.49
CA LEU A 312 -33.49 11.81 -11.32
C LEU A 312 -32.45 11.05 -10.49
N ASN A 313 -32.88 10.41 -9.40
CA ASN A 313 -32.01 9.64 -8.53
C ASN A 313 -31.36 8.43 -9.25
N SER A 314 -32.13 7.73 -10.09
CA SER A 314 -31.59 6.69 -10.97
C SER A 314 -30.49 7.23 -11.87
N SER A 315 -30.77 8.34 -12.54
CA SER A 315 -29.81 8.99 -13.45
C SER A 315 -28.52 9.42 -12.73
N LEU A 316 -28.64 9.93 -11.50
CA LEU A 316 -27.50 10.35 -10.69
C LEU A 316 -26.65 9.17 -10.22
N LEU A 317 -27.27 8.05 -9.80
CA LEU A 317 -26.54 6.84 -9.44
C LEU A 317 -25.85 6.20 -10.66
N GLU A 318 -26.53 6.15 -11.80
CA GLU A 318 -25.94 5.67 -13.06
C GLU A 318 -24.74 6.51 -13.47
N TYR A 319 -24.86 7.85 -13.41
CA TYR A 319 -23.75 8.76 -13.69
C TYR A 319 -22.60 8.58 -12.69
N LEU A 320 -22.90 8.41 -11.40
CA LEU A 320 -21.90 8.20 -10.36
C LEU A 320 -21.08 6.93 -10.64
N LEU A 321 -21.72 5.84 -11.07
CA LEU A 321 -21.03 4.57 -11.35
C LEU A 321 -20.35 4.56 -12.73
N TYR A 322 -20.94 5.26 -13.71
CA TYR A 322 -20.52 5.28 -15.11
C TYR A 322 -20.48 6.74 -15.64
N PRO A 323 -19.47 7.54 -15.25
CA PRO A 323 -19.41 8.97 -15.57
C PRO A 323 -19.23 9.28 -17.07
N HIS A 324 -18.90 8.26 -17.88
CA HIS A 324 -18.79 8.37 -19.34
C HIS A 324 -20.15 8.27 -20.06
N LEU A 325 -21.23 7.90 -19.35
CA LEU A 325 -22.55 7.85 -19.95
C LEU A 325 -23.07 9.25 -20.22
N GLU A 326 -23.54 9.46 -21.44
CA GLU A 326 -24.19 10.71 -21.81
C GLU A 326 -25.64 10.72 -21.31
N ILE A 327 -25.89 11.38 -20.18
CA ILE A 327 -27.24 11.55 -19.63
C ILE A 327 -27.73 12.99 -19.90
N PRO A 328 -28.65 13.21 -20.87
CA PRO A 328 -29.04 14.55 -21.31
C PRO A 328 -29.56 15.45 -20.20
N GLN A 329 -30.28 14.89 -19.22
CA GLN A 329 -30.85 15.64 -18.10
C GLN A 329 -29.78 16.20 -17.15
N LEU A 330 -28.62 15.54 -17.06
CA LEU A 330 -27.52 15.96 -16.19
C LEU A 330 -26.55 16.92 -16.90
N LYS A 331 -26.43 16.84 -18.24
CA LYS A 331 -25.57 17.73 -19.05
C LYS A 331 -25.88 19.22 -18.89
N LEU A 332 -27.12 19.57 -18.50
CA LEU A 332 -27.56 20.95 -18.29
C LEU A 332 -27.18 21.50 -16.91
N MET A 333 -26.66 20.68 -16.01
CA MET A 333 -26.28 21.09 -14.66
C MET A 333 -24.85 21.63 -14.63
N SER A 334 -24.60 22.66 -13.82
CA SER A 334 -23.23 23.04 -13.48
C SER A 334 -22.57 21.92 -12.66
N PRO A 335 -21.23 21.78 -12.69
CA PRO A 335 -20.51 20.78 -11.91
C PRO A 335 -20.87 20.79 -10.41
N ASP A 336 -20.93 21.97 -9.79
CA ASP A 336 -21.28 22.12 -8.38
C ASP A 336 -22.70 21.62 -8.08
N ARG A 337 -23.64 21.91 -8.97
CA ARG A 337 -25.03 21.48 -8.81
C ARG A 337 -25.14 19.98 -8.96
N LEU A 338 -24.44 19.40 -9.94
CA LEU A 338 -24.41 17.95 -10.16
C LEU A 338 -23.84 17.24 -8.94
N GLN A 339 -22.71 17.71 -8.40
CA GLN A 339 -22.12 17.18 -7.18
C GLN A 339 -23.10 17.23 -6.00
N GLN A 340 -23.75 18.38 -5.76
CA GLN A 340 -24.74 18.51 -4.69
C GLN A 340 -25.92 17.54 -4.86
N GLN A 341 -26.39 17.33 -6.10
CA GLN A 341 -27.45 16.38 -6.38
C GLN A 341 -27.01 14.93 -6.17
N ILE A 342 -25.78 14.55 -6.55
CA ILE A 342 -25.22 13.22 -6.27
C ILE A 342 -25.16 12.98 -4.76
N PHE A 343 -24.60 13.92 -4.00
CA PHE A 343 -24.48 13.81 -2.54
C PHE A 343 -25.83 13.67 -1.86
N ARG A 344 -26.81 14.46 -2.30
CA ARG A 344 -28.17 14.39 -1.80
C ARG A 344 -28.85 13.08 -2.17
N SER A 345 -28.68 12.62 -3.41
CA SER A 345 -29.27 11.38 -3.91
C SER A 345 -28.84 10.18 -3.07
N VAL A 346 -27.54 9.98 -2.89
CA VAL A 346 -27.02 8.85 -2.09
C VAL A 346 -27.48 8.96 -0.64
N SER A 347 -27.41 10.16 -0.05
CA SER A 347 -27.87 10.40 1.32
C SER A 347 -29.36 10.07 1.50
N ASP A 348 -30.23 10.60 0.63
CA ASP A 348 -31.69 10.40 0.71
C ASP A 348 -32.05 8.91 0.59
N ILE A 349 -31.34 8.16 -0.27
CA ILE A 349 -31.53 6.72 -0.44
C ILE A 349 -31.13 5.96 0.83
N LEU A 350 -29.95 6.23 1.40
CA LEU A 350 -29.50 5.57 2.63
C LEU A 350 -30.42 5.89 3.83
N LEU A 351 -30.86 7.14 3.95
CA LEU A 351 -31.80 7.55 5.00
C LEU A 351 -33.16 6.86 4.83
N GLN A 352 -33.65 6.73 3.60
CA GLN A 352 -34.92 6.04 3.31
C GLN A 352 -34.83 4.53 3.61
N LEU A 353 -33.71 3.90 3.27
CA LEU A 353 -33.43 2.50 3.64
C LEU A 353 -33.37 2.32 5.16
N GLY A 354 -32.67 3.22 5.86
CA GLY A 354 -32.54 3.18 7.32
C GLY A 354 -33.88 3.33 8.05
N LYS A 355 -34.86 4.02 7.46
CA LYS A 355 -36.23 4.10 8.02
C LYS A 355 -36.98 2.77 7.94
N ARG A 356 -36.59 1.88 7.03
CA ARG A 356 -37.30 0.61 6.77
C ARG A 356 -36.64 -0.58 7.45
N GLN A 357 -35.31 -0.58 7.54
CA GLN A 357 -34.55 -1.67 8.14
C GLN A 357 -33.27 -1.17 8.82
N PRO A 358 -32.73 -1.91 9.81
CA PRO A 358 -31.45 -1.61 10.43
C PRO A 358 -30.31 -1.62 9.42
N LEU A 359 -29.44 -0.61 9.46
CA LEU A 359 -28.27 -0.49 8.58
C LEU A 359 -26.98 -0.38 9.38
N LEU A 360 -25.94 -1.07 8.94
CA LEU A 360 -24.56 -0.82 9.32
C LEU A 360 -23.79 -0.32 8.10
N LEU A 361 -23.40 0.94 8.12
CA LEU A 361 -22.58 1.59 7.11
C LEU A 361 -21.11 1.56 7.55
N LEU A 362 -20.30 0.72 6.92
CA LEU A 362 -18.86 0.60 7.17
C LEU A 362 -18.08 1.45 6.15
N MET A 363 -17.44 2.52 6.62
CA MET A 363 -16.51 3.33 5.84
C MET A 363 -15.08 2.92 6.20
N ASP A 364 -14.47 2.09 5.36
CA ASP A 364 -13.21 1.42 5.67
C ASP A 364 -12.01 2.16 5.08
N ASP A 365 -10.91 2.19 5.84
CA ASP A 365 -9.64 2.84 5.49
C ASP A 365 -9.78 4.34 5.14
N LEU A 366 -10.51 5.10 5.97
CA LEU A 366 -10.83 6.52 5.74
C LEU A 366 -9.60 7.40 5.47
N GLN A 367 -8.41 7.02 5.94
CA GLN A 367 -7.15 7.72 5.62
C GLN A 367 -6.84 7.77 4.10
N TRP A 368 -7.47 6.91 3.30
CA TRP A 368 -7.31 6.85 1.85
C TRP A 368 -8.54 7.33 1.07
N CYS A 369 -9.61 7.73 1.78
CA CYS A 369 -10.85 8.16 1.17
C CYS A 369 -10.62 9.39 0.27
N ASP A 370 -11.25 9.40 -0.89
CA ASP A 370 -11.15 10.53 -1.82
C ASP A 370 -11.85 11.78 -1.27
N PRO A 371 -11.37 13.00 -1.61
CA PRO A 371 -11.88 14.23 -1.02
C PRO A 371 -13.39 14.45 -1.20
N LEU A 372 -13.95 14.03 -2.35
CA LEU A 372 -15.38 14.19 -2.63
C LEU A 372 -16.23 13.21 -1.81
N SER A 373 -15.78 11.96 -1.63
CA SER A 373 -16.45 11.01 -0.73
C SER A 373 -16.34 11.45 0.73
N LEU A 374 -15.21 12.04 1.17
CA LEU A 374 -15.09 12.63 2.51
C LEU A 374 -16.05 13.80 2.70
N GLN A 375 -16.15 14.70 1.72
CA GLN A 375 -17.07 15.84 1.76
C GLN A 375 -18.54 15.37 1.83
N TRP A 376 -18.90 14.32 1.07
CA TRP A 376 -20.20 13.68 1.18
C TRP A 376 -20.44 13.13 2.60
N LEU A 377 -19.47 12.39 3.14
CA LEU A 377 -19.59 11.76 4.46
C LEU A 377 -19.81 12.80 5.57
N GLN A 378 -19.12 13.94 5.50
CA GLN A 378 -19.33 15.07 6.42
C GLN A 378 -20.76 15.60 6.36
N GLY A 379 -21.29 15.84 5.16
CA GLY A 379 -22.69 16.29 4.98
C GLY A 379 -23.72 15.22 5.40
N PHE A 380 -23.41 13.96 5.17
CA PHE A 380 -24.25 12.84 5.58
C PHE A 380 -24.33 12.71 7.10
N GLN A 381 -23.21 12.86 7.83
CA GLN A 381 -23.19 12.86 9.30
C GLN A 381 -24.09 13.95 9.89
N GLN A 382 -24.07 15.16 9.33
CA GLN A 382 -24.95 16.26 9.77
C GLN A 382 -26.43 15.94 9.54
N SER A 383 -26.74 15.33 8.39
CA SER A 383 -28.11 14.93 8.05
C SER A 383 -28.60 13.80 8.97
N LEU A 384 -27.70 12.87 9.32
CA LEU A 384 -27.98 11.71 10.16
C LEU A 384 -28.35 12.12 11.60
N GLN A 385 -27.68 13.11 12.18
CA GLN A 385 -27.96 13.62 13.53
C GLN A 385 -29.39 14.13 13.74
N GLN A 386 -30.08 14.50 12.65
CA GLN A 386 -31.44 15.03 12.70
C GLN A 386 -32.51 13.95 12.50
N GLN A 387 -32.12 12.68 12.44
CA GLN A 387 -33.02 11.56 12.12
C GLN A 387 -33.16 10.61 13.32
N GLN A 388 -34.31 9.95 13.38
CA GLN A 388 -34.56 8.85 14.30
C GLN A 388 -34.72 7.56 13.49
N LEU A 389 -33.61 6.89 13.24
CA LEU A 389 -33.55 5.65 12.47
C LEU A 389 -32.42 4.72 12.96
N PRO A 390 -32.58 3.39 12.82
CA PRO A 390 -31.59 2.39 13.24
C PRO A 390 -30.41 2.30 12.26
N LEU A 391 -29.47 3.24 12.34
CA LEU A 391 -28.27 3.24 11.48
C LEU A 391 -26.99 3.40 12.31
N ILE A 392 -26.06 2.46 12.12
CA ILE A 392 -24.70 2.55 12.63
C ILE A 392 -23.79 3.03 11.51
N LEU A 393 -23.09 4.14 11.72
CA LEU A 393 -21.98 4.58 10.87
C LEU A 393 -20.67 4.20 11.56
N LEU A 394 -19.95 3.23 11.00
CA LEU A 394 -18.69 2.72 11.53
C LEU A 394 -17.56 3.11 10.58
N GLY A 395 -16.64 3.95 11.04
CA GLY A 395 -15.42 4.29 10.31
C GLY A 395 -14.22 3.47 10.78
N THR A 396 -13.28 3.18 9.89
CA THR A 396 -11.93 2.74 10.29
C THR A 396 -10.89 3.73 9.78
N SER A 397 -9.86 4.00 10.58
CA SER A 397 -8.78 4.93 10.22
C SER A 397 -7.45 4.57 10.88
N ARG A 398 -6.35 5.09 10.32
CA ARG A 398 -5.07 5.21 11.04
C ARG A 398 -5.11 6.36 12.05
N LEU A 399 -4.16 6.35 13.00
CA LEU A 399 -3.98 7.40 14.01
C LEU A 399 -3.55 8.74 13.38
N ASP A 400 -2.74 8.69 12.33
CA ASP A 400 -2.31 9.86 11.57
C ASP A 400 -3.44 10.32 10.64
N THR A 401 -4.42 11.02 11.21
CA THR A 401 -5.54 11.59 10.44
C THR A 401 -5.10 12.87 9.73
N SER A 402 -5.35 12.96 8.43
CA SER A 402 -5.17 14.18 7.64
C SER A 402 -6.11 15.31 8.10
N GLU A 403 -5.74 16.57 7.84
CA GLU A 403 -6.61 17.74 8.11
C GLU A 403 -8.01 17.59 7.49
N GLU A 404 -8.12 16.94 6.33
CA GLU A 404 -9.38 16.65 5.63
C GLU A 404 -10.34 15.78 6.46
N MET A 405 -9.82 14.92 7.34
CA MET A 405 -10.63 14.08 8.24
C MET A 405 -11.06 14.83 9.50
N ALA A 406 -10.47 15.99 9.81
CA ALA A 406 -10.81 16.78 11.00
C ALA A 406 -12.24 17.34 10.97
N GLY A 407 -12.85 17.45 9.77
CA GLY A 407 -14.25 17.83 9.61
C GLY A 407 -15.26 16.72 9.92
N LEU A 408 -14.82 15.49 10.19
CA LEU A 408 -15.70 14.37 10.57
C LEU A 408 -15.95 14.37 12.07
N HIS A 409 -17.21 14.16 12.46
CA HIS A 409 -17.65 14.13 13.86
C HIS A 409 -18.14 12.74 14.25
N TRP A 410 -17.36 12.07 15.08
CA TRP A 410 -17.65 10.75 15.62
C TRP A 410 -18.15 10.88 17.05
N GLN A 411 -19.27 10.24 17.38
CA GLN A 411 -19.81 10.25 18.74
C GLN A 411 -18.88 9.49 19.69
N GLU A 412 -18.31 8.38 19.21
CA GLU A 412 -17.33 7.59 19.97
C GLU A 412 -16.14 7.23 19.10
N GLN A 413 -14.98 7.12 19.73
CA GLN A 413 -13.75 6.66 19.11
C GLN A 413 -13.16 5.53 19.96
N ARG A 414 -12.71 4.47 19.30
CA ARG A 414 -12.05 3.33 19.93
C ARG A 414 -10.67 3.17 19.32
N LEU A 415 -9.65 3.28 20.16
CA LEU A 415 -8.28 2.99 19.78
C LEU A 415 -8.05 1.49 19.88
N LEU A 416 -7.64 0.88 18.77
CA LEU A 416 -7.17 -0.48 18.73
C LEU A 416 -5.69 -0.45 19.07
N GLU A 417 -5.37 -0.88 20.28
CA GLU A 417 -4.00 -1.06 20.70
C GLU A 417 -3.40 -2.32 20.07
N PRO A 418 -2.10 -2.32 19.79
CA PRO A 418 -1.36 -3.53 19.47
C PRO A 418 -1.65 -4.68 20.49
N LEU A 419 -1.70 -5.92 20.00
CA LEU A 419 -1.86 -7.09 20.88
C LEU A 419 -0.72 -7.17 21.91
N ASN A 420 -0.97 -7.73 23.08
CA ASN A 420 0.14 -8.03 23.98
C ASN A 420 0.91 -9.28 23.50
N ASN A 421 2.01 -9.59 24.19
CA ASN A 421 2.92 -10.67 23.83
C ASN A 421 2.20 -12.05 23.75
N GLU A 422 1.41 -12.34 24.78
CA GLU A 422 0.64 -13.58 24.88
C GLU A 422 -0.41 -13.69 23.76
N GLN A 423 -1.11 -12.59 23.48
CA GLN A 423 -2.13 -12.51 22.42
C GLN A 423 -1.52 -12.67 21.02
N ALA A 424 -0.35 -12.07 20.77
CA ALA A 424 0.35 -12.23 19.50
C ALA A 424 0.80 -13.68 19.27
N LEU A 425 1.27 -14.37 20.32
CA LEU A 425 1.62 -15.79 20.27
C LEU A 425 0.43 -16.69 19.98
N LEU A 426 -0.70 -16.44 20.65
CA LEU A 426 -1.94 -17.18 20.41
C LEU A 426 -2.42 -17.01 18.96
N LEU A 427 -2.39 -15.79 18.43
CA LEU A 427 -2.75 -15.52 17.04
C LEU A 427 -1.81 -16.25 16.07
N LEU A 428 -0.50 -16.21 16.33
CA LEU A 428 0.51 -16.86 15.49
C LEU A 428 0.34 -18.38 15.50
N ASN A 429 0.12 -18.99 16.67
CA ASN A 429 -0.10 -20.43 16.77
C ASN A 429 -1.40 -20.89 16.13
N ALA A 430 -2.46 -20.08 16.20
CA ALA A 430 -3.69 -20.33 15.47
C ALA A 430 -3.49 -20.27 13.94
N LEU A 431 -2.73 -19.29 13.45
CA LEU A 431 -2.39 -19.16 12.02
C LEU A 431 -1.50 -20.31 11.52
N LEU A 432 -0.67 -20.88 12.40
CA LEU A 432 0.19 -22.03 12.12
C LEU A 432 -0.51 -23.39 12.31
N GLU A 433 -1.82 -23.42 12.57
CA GLU A 433 -2.62 -24.63 12.82
C GLU A 433 -2.10 -25.48 14.00
N ARG A 434 -1.47 -24.85 15.00
CA ARG A 434 -0.86 -25.54 16.15
C ARG A 434 -1.73 -25.62 17.40
N GLY A 435 -2.97 -25.14 17.34
CA GLY A 435 -3.88 -25.07 18.48
C GLY A 435 -3.53 -23.97 19.48
N GLU A 436 -4.09 -24.04 20.68
CA GLU A 436 -3.83 -23.10 21.79
C GLU A 436 -2.49 -23.39 22.48
N THR A 437 -1.38 -23.30 21.76
CA THR A 437 -0.04 -23.31 22.38
C THR A 437 0.42 -21.88 22.64
N THR A 438 1.19 -21.66 23.69
CA THR A 438 1.88 -20.39 23.97
C THR A 438 3.36 -20.44 23.57
N GLU A 439 3.84 -21.57 23.05
CA GLU A 439 5.25 -21.76 22.66
C GLU A 439 5.38 -21.90 21.13
N LEU A 440 6.39 -21.25 20.56
CA LEU A 440 6.76 -21.38 19.15
C LEU A 440 7.77 -22.51 18.95
N PRO A 441 7.80 -23.18 17.78
CA PRO A 441 8.91 -24.07 17.46
C PRO A 441 10.23 -23.29 17.45
N LEU A 442 11.31 -23.92 17.91
CA LEU A 442 12.68 -23.35 17.98
C LEU A 442 13.13 -22.67 16.67
N SER A 443 12.61 -23.10 15.51
CA SER A 443 12.92 -22.50 14.20
C SER A 443 12.19 -21.19 13.90
N LEU A 444 11.09 -20.88 14.58
CA LEU A 444 10.25 -19.68 14.38
C LEU A 444 10.22 -18.75 15.61
N GLN A 445 10.79 -19.15 16.75
CA GLN A 445 10.98 -18.31 17.93
C GLN A 445 11.58 -16.93 17.60
N PRO A 446 12.66 -16.81 16.80
CA PRO A 446 13.25 -15.52 16.49
C PRO A 446 12.31 -14.55 15.74
N LEU A 447 11.44 -15.09 14.87
CA LEU A 447 10.48 -14.30 14.09
C LEU A 447 9.25 -13.94 14.93
N GLY A 448 8.76 -14.88 15.73
CA GLY A 448 7.66 -14.61 16.65
C GLY A 448 8.03 -13.58 17.69
N GLU A 449 9.22 -13.66 18.27
CA GLU A 449 9.71 -12.70 19.27
C GLU A 449 9.91 -11.29 18.69
N ALA A 450 10.36 -11.18 17.43
CA ALA A 450 10.40 -9.90 16.70
C ALA A 450 8.99 -9.31 16.43
N ILE A 451 7.98 -10.16 16.22
CA ILE A 451 6.57 -9.75 16.07
C ILE A 451 5.97 -9.39 17.45
N LEU A 452 6.33 -10.12 18.51
CA LEU A 452 5.93 -9.85 19.89
C LEU A 452 6.43 -8.47 20.34
N GLU A 453 7.69 -8.13 20.06
CA GLU A 453 8.27 -6.81 20.36
C GLU A 453 7.59 -5.68 19.55
N ARG A 454 7.29 -5.94 18.27
CA ARG A 454 6.52 -5.04 17.37
C ARG A 454 5.14 -4.71 17.91
N VAL A 455 4.57 -5.62 18.70
CA VAL A 455 3.18 -5.59 19.11
C VAL A 455 3.04 -5.20 20.59
N THR A 456 4.05 -5.36 21.47
CA THR A 456 3.89 -4.95 22.89
C THR A 456 4.25 -3.51 23.26
N HIS A 457 5.14 -2.84 22.54
CA HIS A 457 5.69 -1.57 23.03
C HIS A 457 5.22 -0.34 22.23
N GLY A 458 4.43 -0.54 21.17
CA GLY A 458 3.85 0.51 20.33
C GLY A 458 4.87 1.49 19.71
N ARG A 459 6.17 1.17 19.77
CA ARG A 459 7.28 2.05 19.37
C ARG A 459 8.44 1.16 18.94
N ALA A 460 8.78 1.21 17.65
CA ALA A 460 9.78 0.33 17.07
C ALA A 460 11.21 0.71 17.50
N PRO A 461 12.06 -0.25 17.92
CA PRO A 461 13.50 -0.09 17.82
C PRO A 461 13.88 0.12 16.34
N SER A 462 14.96 0.84 16.07
CA SER A 462 15.36 1.12 14.69
C SER A 462 15.97 -0.09 13.99
N ALA A 463 16.56 -1.01 14.75
CA ALA A 463 17.08 -2.27 14.25
C ALA A 463 17.14 -3.33 15.36
N VAL A 464 16.94 -4.59 14.98
CA VAL A 464 17.12 -5.77 15.83
C VAL A 464 17.93 -6.81 15.06
N ALA A 465 18.93 -7.41 15.69
CA ALA A 465 19.74 -8.48 15.13
C ALA A 465 19.83 -9.66 16.11
N ALA A 466 19.62 -10.88 15.62
CA ALA A 466 19.88 -12.08 16.40
C ALA A 466 21.39 -12.34 16.52
N LEU A 467 21.83 -12.77 17.70
CA LEU A 467 23.22 -13.14 17.97
C LEU A 467 23.38 -14.67 18.02
N ASP A 468 24.59 -15.16 17.75
CA ASP A 468 24.90 -16.60 17.72
C ASP A 468 24.65 -17.32 19.06
N ASN A 469 24.65 -16.57 20.17
CA ASN A 469 24.35 -17.07 21.52
C ASN A 469 22.84 -17.14 21.83
N GLY A 470 21.98 -16.80 20.87
CA GLY A 470 20.52 -16.77 21.04
C GLY A 470 19.98 -15.50 21.68
N HIS A 471 20.83 -14.51 21.99
CA HIS A 471 20.39 -13.20 22.48
C HIS A 471 20.01 -12.27 21.32
N LEU A 472 19.39 -11.14 21.66
CA LEU A 472 19.03 -10.09 20.70
C LEU A 472 19.90 -8.86 20.92
N LEU A 473 20.40 -8.29 19.83
CA LEU A 473 21.03 -6.97 19.80
C LEU A 473 20.01 -5.95 19.29
N VAL A 474 19.54 -5.08 20.19
CA VAL A 474 18.50 -4.09 19.93
C VAL A 474 19.12 -2.70 19.84
N THR A 475 18.83 -1.99 18.75
CA THR A 475 19.22 -0.58 18.58
C THR A 475 17.99 0.32 18.71
N ASP A 476 18.01 1.23 19.67
CA ASP A 476 16.90 2.14 19.95
C ASP A 476 17.34 3.61 19.74
N MET A 477 16.86 4.18 18.62
CA MET A 477 17.07 5.58 18.28
C MET A 477 16.56 6.55 19.35
N ARG A 478 15.39 6.28 19.95
CA ARG A 478 14.73 7.22 20.87
C ARG A 478 15.34 7.17 22.26
N GLN A 479 15.84 6.01 22.68
CA GLN A 479 16.57 5.87 23.93
C GLN A 479 18.04 6.24 23.80
N HIS A 480 18.58 6.31 22.58
CA HIS A 480 20.00 6.53 22.30
C HIS A 480 20.88 5.39 22.86
N THR A 481 20.43 4.15 22.68
CA THR A 481 21.09 2.97 23.23
C THR A 481 21.16 1.82 22.24
N VAL A 482 22.18 0.98 22.41
CA VAL A 482 22.27 -0.37 21.84
C VAL A 482 22.38 -1.34 23.00
N SER A 483 21.52 -2.35 23.05
CA SER A 483 21.45 -3.30 24.17
C SER A 483 21.46 -4.73 23.67
N GLU A 484 22.20 -5.60 24.35
CA GLU A 484 22.05 -7.05 24.22
C GLU A 484 21.10 -7.53 25.31
N ILE A 485 20.06 -8.25 24.88
CA ILE A 485 18.97 -8.71 25.73
C ILE A 485 18.86 -10.23 25.61
N THR A 486 18.74 -10.92 26.73
CA THR A 486 18.48 -12.37 26.75
C THR A 486 17.07 -12.67 26.27
N THR A 487 16.79 -13.93 25.95
CA THR A 487 15.43 -14.41 25.64
C THR A 487 14.44 -14.25 26.80
N ALA A 488 14.94 -14.02 28.03
CA ALA A 488 14.13 -13.72 29.21
C ALA A 488 13.85 -12.21 29.41
N GLY A 489 14.34 -11.34 28.52
CA GLY A 489 14.17 -9.90 28.60
C GLY A 489 15.17 -9.18 29.52
N GLU A 490 16.22 -9.88 29.97
CA GLU A 490 17.26 -9.28 30.81
C GLU A 490 18.32 -8.60 29.94
N VAL A 491 18.64 -7.34 30.26
CA VAL A 491 19.73 -6.62 29.58
C VAL A 491 21.07 -7.10 30.14
N VAL A 492 21.83 -7.83 29.32
CA VAL A 492 23.15 -8.38 29.69
C VAL A 492 24.31 -7.52 29.25
N TRP A 493 24.09 -6.63 28.29
CA TRP A 493 25.05 -5.63 27.87
C TRP A 493 24.32 -4.41 27.30
N SER A 494 24.86 -3.21 27.49
CA SER A 494 24.34 -2.02 26.82
C SER A 494 25.45 -1.00 26.56
N TYR A 495 25.24 -0.19 25.54
CA TYR A 495 26.06 0.96 25.20
C TYR A 495 25.18 2.16 24.86
N GLY A 496 25.52 3.32 25.39
CA GLY A 496 24.66 4.49 25.40
C GLY A 496 23.99 4.71 26.76
N THR A 497 23.51 5.93 27.00
CA THR A 497 22.79 6.27 28.23
C THR A 497 21.35 6.65 27.87
N PRO A 498 20.32 5.93 28.38
CA PRO A 498 18.93 6.22 28.07
C PRO A 498 18.59 7.70 28.21
N ARG A 499 18.01 8.30 27.17
CA ARG A 499 17.58 9.72 27.11
C ARG A 499 18.70 10.75 27.27
N LYS A 500 19.97 10.34 27.27
CA LYS A 500 21.13 11.23 27.28
C LYS A 500 21.96 10.99 26.02
N PHE A 501 22.05 12.03 25.20
CA PHE A 501 22.82 11.98 23.96
C PHE A 501 24.09 12.81 24.02
N GLY A 502 25.08 12.45 23.21
CA GLY A 502 26.37 13.12 23.15
C GLY A 502 27.41 12.30 22.40
N ARG A 503 28.62 12.84 22.28
CA ARG A 503 29.76 12.18 21.59
C ARG A 503 30.78 11.56 22.55
N ASP A 504 30.63 11.79 23.85
CA ASP A 504 31.55 11.26 24.87
C ASP A 504 31.49 9.72 24.95
N GLU A 505 32.38 9.14 25.76
CA GLU A 505 32.37 7.70 26.03
C GLU A 505 31.00 7.27 26.57
N ASN A 506 30.45 6.19 26.00
CA ASN A 506 29.15 5.63 26.36
C ASN A 506 27.94 6.57 26.15
N LEU A 507 28.06 7.57 25.28
CA LEU A 507 26.92 8.34 24.75
C LEU A 507 26.74 8.07 23.25
N LEU A 508 25.49 7.95 22.83
CA LEU A 508 25.07 7.87 21.43
C LEU A 508 24.08 9.00 21.14
N PHE A 509 23.83 9.31 19.88
CA PHE A 509 22.76 10.20 19.49
C PHE A 509 22.00 9.58 18.31
N SER A 510 20.80 9.10 18.59
CA SER A 510 19.91 8.45 17.62
C SER A 510 20.61 7.37 16.77
N PRO A 511 21.16 6.31 17.38
CA PRO A 511 21.80 5.23 16.64
C PRO A 511 20.75 4.49 15.79
N GLU A 512 21.05 4.21 14.51
CA GLU A 512 20.09 3.56 13.60
C GLU A 512 20.31 2.06 13.51
N TYR A 513 21.56 1.62 13.58
CA TYR A 513 21.92 0.23 13.38
C TYR A 513 23.14 -0.16 14.22
N ALA A 514 23.17 -1.41 14.66
CA ALA A 514 24.33 -2.03 15.27
C ALA A 514 24.44 -3.49 14.83
N THR A 515 25.67 -3.99 14.75
CA THR A 515 25.95 -5.40 14.46
C THR A 515 27.06 -5.95 15.34
N ARG A 516 26.98 -7.22 15.69
CA ARG A 516 28.01 -7.93 16.42
C ARG A 516 29.02 -8.51 15.45
N LEU A 517 30.30 -8.22 15.69
CA LEU A 517 31.41 -8.75 14.92
C LEU A 517 31.85 -10.12 15.47
N SER A 518 32.49 -10.93 14.63
CA SER A 518 32.99 -12.26 15.00
C SER A 518 34.03 -12.26 16.14
N ASN A 519 34.70 -11.13 16.37
CA ASN A 519 35.62 -10.93 17.50
C ASN A 519 34.91 -10.53 18.81
N GLY A 520 33.57 -10.48 18.82
CA GLY A 520 32.75 -10.10 19.97
C GLY A 520 32.55 -8.59 20.14
N HIS A 521 33.14 -7.74 19.30
CA HIS A 521 32.93 -6.29 19.33
C HIS A 521 31.58 -5.92 18.70
N THR A 522 31.06 -4.76 19.05
CA THR A 522 29.82 -4.21 18.47
C THR A 522 30.15 -3.02 17.59
N LEU A 523 29.76 -3.06 16.33
CA LEU A 523 29.91 -1.97 15.37
C LEU A 523 28.59 -1.20 15.30
N ILE A 524 28.63 0.11 15.56
CA ILE A 524 27.44 0.96 15.76
C ILE A 524 27.46 2.13 14.78
N ALA A 525 26.35 2.31 14.06
CA ALA A 525 26.06 3.51 13.26
C ALA A 525 25.36 4.55 14.15
N ASP A 526 26.15 5.50 14.67
CA ASP A 526 25.69 6.56 15.56
C ASP A 526 25.26 7.79 14.75
N THR A 527 24.05 7.69 14.18
CA THR A 527 23.53 8.53 13.11
C THR A 527 23.54 10.02 13.45
N GLY A 528 22.98 10.39 14.59
CA GLY A 528 22.89 11.79 15.03
C GLY A 528 24.27 12.40 15.26
N ASN A 529 25.26 11.61 15.65
CA ASN A 529 26.63 12.07 15.81
C ASN A 529 27.45 12.05 14.51
N SER A 530 26.90 11.51 13.42
CA SER A 530 27.61 11.33 12.14
C SER A 530 28.95 10.60 12.29
N ARG A 531 28.90 9.48 13.02
CA ARG A 531 30.07 8.63 13.25
C ARG A 531 29.71 7.15 13.23
N VAL A 532 30.70 6.32 12.94
CA VAL A 532 30.63 4.87 13.16
C VAL A 532 31.66 4.50 14.22
N ILE A 533 31.28 3.71 15.21
CA ILE A 533 32.18 3.28 16.28
C ILE A 533 32.18 1.76 16.40
N GLU A 534 33.36 1.20 16.63
CA GLU A 534 33.51 -0.19 17.07
C GLU A 534 33.78 -0.16 18.57
N VAL A 535 32.97 -0.89 19.33
CA VAL A 535 33.00 -0.94 20.78
C VAL A 535 33.36 -2.35 21.23
N ASP A 536 34.32 -2.49 22.14
CA ASP A 536 34.66 -3.79 22.71
C ASP A 536 33.63 -4.27 23.76
N SER A 537 33.78 -5.50 24.24
CA SER A 537 32.90 -6.06 25.26
C SER A 537 32.95 -5.33 26.62
N LYS A 538 33.93 -4.44 26.84
CA LYS A 538 34.05 -3.59 28.03
C LYS A 538 33.51 -2.18 27.79
N SER A 539 32.74 -1.97 26.71
CA SER A 539 32.15 -0.69 26.34
C SER A 539 33.18 0.40 26.06
N ARG A 540 34.37 0.05 25.56
CA ARG A 540 35.39 1.02 25.12
C ARG A 540 35.38 1.13 23.60
N ILE A 541 35.47 2.35 23.09
CA ILE A 541 35.59 2.61 21.65
C ILE A 541 37.00 2.19 21.21
N VAL A 542 37.10 1.15 20.39
CA VAL A 542 38.37 0.60 19.88
C VAL A 542 38.66 1.03 18.44
N TRP A 543 37.65 1.51 17.73
CA TRP A 543 37.80 2.12 16.41
C TRP A 543 36.68 3.13 16.18
N SER A 544 36.96 4.21 15.45
CA SER A 544 36.01 5.29 15.21
C SER A 544 36.25 5.92 13.84
N LEU A 545 35.17 6.09 13.08
CA LEU A 545 35.11 6.84 11.83
C LEU A 545 34.23 8.08 12.04
N LEU A 546 34.82 9.27 11.92
CA LEU A 546 34.16 10.57 12.13
C LEU A 546 34.16 11.37 10.83
N SER A 547 33.14 12.22 10.62
CA SER A 547 33.03 13.14 9.47
C SER A 547 34.19 14.16 9.29
N GLY A 548 35.23 14.12 10.11
CA GLY A 548 36.36 15.08 10.12
C GLY A 548 37.66 14.58 9.51
N THR A 549 37.77 13.31 9.10
CA THR A 549 39.02 12.69 8.62
C THR A 549 39.24 12.82 7.11
N GLY A 550 38.75 13.88 6.46
CA GLY A 550 38.74 14.01 4.99
C GLY A 550 37.69 13.13 4.29
N LEU A 551 36.86 12.45 5.08
CA LEU A 551 35.72 11.62 4.66
C LEU A 551 34.43 12.40 4.95
N ARG A 552 33.70 12.78 3.89
CA ARG A 552 32.36 13.39 4.02
C ARG A 552 31.35 12.28 4.31
N MET A 553 31.25 11.85 5.57
CA MET A 553 30.25 10.88 6.04
C MET A 553 29.30 11.57 7.01
N THR A 554 28.03 11.66 6.66
CA THR A 554 26.99 12.33 7.47
C THR A 554 25.87 11.35 7.75
N ARG A 555 25.36 11.27 8.97
CA ARG A 555 24.21 10.41 9.32
C ARG A 555 24.33 8.96 8.82
N PRO A 556 25.28 8.15 9.34
CA PRO A 556 25.39 6.74 8.97
C PRO A 556 24.14 5.98 9.40
N THR A 557 23.52 5.21 8.50
CA THR A 557 22.25 4.50 8.73
C THR A 557 22.43 3.01 8.87
N ARG A 558 23.43 2.44 8.21
CA ARG A 558 23.79 1.02 8.29
C ARG A 558 25.29 0.84 8.24
N VAL A 559 25.78 -0.18 8.92
CA VAL A 559 27.21 -0.48 8.95
C VAL A 559 27.43 -1.99 8.95
N GLU A 560 28.44 -2.43 8.20
CA GLU A 560 28.87 -3.82 8.15
C GLU A 560 30.39 -3.94 8.03
N ARG A 561 30.96 -5.01 8.59
CA ARG A 561 32.36 -5.38 8.42
C ARG A 561 32.45 -6.44 7.31
N LEU A 562 33.13 -6.11 6.22
CA LEU A 562 33.33 -7.00 5.09
C LEU A 562 34.38 -8.09 5.41
N PRO A 563 34.36 -9.23 4.68
CA PRO A 563 35.31 -10.34 4.91
C PRO A 563 36.79 -9.96 4.73
N ASP A 564 37.08 -8.95 3.93
CA ASP A 564 38.44 -8.40 3.73
C ASP A 564 38.88 -7.46 4.87
N GLY A 565 38.02 -7.23 5.86
CA GLY A 565 38.28 -6.37 7.01
C GLY A 565 37.87 -4.91 6.84
N HIS A 566 37.39 -4.51 5.65
CA HIS A 566 36.89 -3.16 5.41
C HIS A 566 35.55 -2.90 6.10
N THR A 567 35.26 -1.65 6.43
CA THR A 567 33.97 -1.20 6.96
C THR A 567 33.17 -0.61 5.80
N LEU A 568 32.02 -1.20 5.50
CA LEU A 568 31.04 -0.60 4.61
C LEU A 568 30.02 0.20 5.44
N VAL A 569 29.84 1.47 5.09
CA VAL A 569 28.99 2.42 5.80
C VAL A 569 27.98 3.01 4.82
N GLU A 570 26.70 2.77 5.06
CA GLU A 570 25.62 3.52 4.44
C GLU A 570 25.42 4.83 5.21
N HIS A 571 25.32 5.96 4.54
CA HIS A 571 25.19 7.28 5.15
C HIS A 571 24.35 8.25 4.32
N SER A 572 24.10 9.43 4.89
CA SER A 572 23.34 10.55 4.32
C SER A 572 21.87 10.21 4.05
N ASN A 573 21.16 9.68 5.05
CA ASN A 573 19.77 9.22 4.90
C ASN A 573 19.62 8.16 3.79
N ARG A 574 20.46 7.10 3.83
CA ARG A 574 20.40 5.96 2.90
C ARG A 574 20.71 6.30 1.44
N SER A 575 21.41 7.41 1.21
CA SER A 575 21.68 7.94 -0.12
C SER A 575 23.16 7.81 -0.51
N GLN A 576 24.07 7.47 0.40
CA GLN A 576 25.50 7.34 0.09
C GLN A 576 26.06 6.08 0.76
N TRP A 577 27.06 5.48 0.13
CA TRP A 577 27.80 4.33 0.65
C TRP A 577 29.29 4.65 0.63
N LEU A 578 29.97 4.27 1.70
CA LEU A 578 31.38 4.55 1.93
C LEU A 578 32.03 3.27 2.43
N GLU A 579 32.96 2.73 1.65
CA GLU A 579 33.81 1.63 2.09
C GLU A 579 35.16 2.18 2.55
N VAL A 580 35.57 1.81 3.76
CA VAL A 580 36.79 2.32 4.40
C VAL A 580 37.59 1.17 4.98
N ASN A 581 38.90 1.14 4.75
CA ASN A 581 39.77 0.20 5.44
C ASN A 581 39.99 0.56 6.92
N ARG A 582 40.76 -0.25 7.65
CA ARG A 582 41.02 -0.05 9.08
C ARG A 582 41.79 1.26 9.36
N GLU A 583 42.61 1.70 8.42
CA GLU A 583 43.42 2.93 8.46
C GLU A 583 42.62 4.20 8.10
N LEU A 584 41.29 4.10 7.96
CA LEU A 584 40.39 5.19 7.58
C LEU A 584 40.61 5.72 6.16
N ILE A 585 41.20 4.91 5.28
CA ILE A 585 41.39 5.23 3.86
C ILE A 585 40.16 4.73 3.09
N PRO A 586 39.46 5.60 2.34
CA PRO A 586 38.33 5.17 1.52
C PRO A 586 38.82 4.25 0.40
N ALA A 587 38.30 3.03 0.36
CA ALA A 587 38.51 2.09 -0.74
C ALA A 587 37.56 2.39 -1.91
N TRP A 588 36.33 2.80 -1.58
CA TRP A 588 35.27 3.06 -2.54
C TRP A 588 34.23 4.01 -1.95
N ARG A 589 33.60 4.84 -2.81
CA ARG A 589 32.51 5.75 -2.42
C ARG A 589 31.43 5.76 -3.50
N TYR A 590 30.18 5.76 -3.08
CA TYR A 590 29.00 5.94 -3.91
C TYR A 590 28.11 7.00 -3.28
N ALA A 591 27.66 7.97 -4.06
CA ALA A 591 26.79 9.02 -3.59
C ALA A 591 25.60 9.23 -4.55
N VAL A 592 24.38 9.17 -4.03
CA VAL A 592 23.20 9.65 -4.74
C VAL A 592 23.28 11.18 -4.79
N PRO A 593 23.22 11.83 -5.96
CA PRO A 593 23.25 13.28 -6.07
C PRO A 593 22.02 13.91 -5.40
N VAL A 594 22.22 14.89 -4.53
CA VAL A 594 21.14 15.73 -3.98
C VAL A 594 20.98 16.92 -4.93
N GLU A 595 19.85 17.03 -5.65
CA GLU A 595 19.48 18.27 -6.33
C GLU A 595 19.26 19.34 -5.25
N SER A 596 20.07 20.41 -5.29
CA SER A 596 19.89 21.58 -4.45
C SER A 596 18.55 22.23 -4.78
N PHE A 597 17.60 22.14 -3.86
CA PHE A 597 16.50 23.09 -3.78
C PHE A 597 17.11 24.45 -3.42
N GLU A 598 17.45 25.25 -4.43
CA GLU A 598 17.56 26.69 -4.24
C GLU A 598 16.15 27.21 -3.97
N GLU A 599 15.91 27.58 -2.70
CA GLU A 599 14.82 28.47 -2.33
C GLU A 599 14.95 29.74 -3.18
N SER A 600 14.04 29.91 -4.13
CA SER A 600 13.74 31.21 -4.70
C SER A 600 13.03 32.06 -3.63
N THR A 601 13.78 32.53 -2.64
CA THR A 601 13.48 33.76 -1.94
C THR A 601 14.38 34.84 -2.53
N GLN A 602 13.86 35.61 -3.50
CA GLN A 602 14.32 36.98 -3.73
C GLN A 602 13.29 37.82 -4.49
N SER A 603 12.46 38.49 -3.70
CA SER A 603 12.10 39.92 -3.82
C SER A 603 11.51 40.25 -2.44
N GLU A 604 12.12 41.04 -1.55
CA GLU A 604 12.99 42.22 -1.73
C GLU A 604 14.39 42.09 -1.09
#